data_AF-A0A1F8S9Q4-F1
#
_entry.id   AF-A0A1F8S9Q4-F1
#
_cell.length_a   1.000
_cell.length_b   1.000
_cell.length_c   1.000
_cell.angle_alpha   90.00
_cell.angle_beta   90.00
_cell.angle_gamma   90.00
#
_symmetry.space_group_name_H-M   'P 1'
#
loop_
_entity.id
_entity.type
_entity.pdbx_description
1 polymer ?
#
loop_
_entity_poly.entity_id
_entity_poly.type
_entity_poly.pdbx_seq_one_letter_code
_entity_poly.pdbx_strand_id
1 'polypeptide(L)'
;MNRRALTIFSAVVVGAMLLLSAWAWFQLPADARVPIHWGPDGQVDGYADKTIGLLLLPLTTLGVAALLWVIPVIEPRRANFEKSGKAYGAIWVAVVLMLAAIDVVAVAAALGGTGPTVSADACSWSRGSSSSSSACSGPHRRSCSSSSSEGSS
;
A
#
# COMPACT_ATOMS: atom_id res chain seq x y z
N MET A 1 -11.09 4.40 -31.74
CA MET A 1 -10.45 4.53 -30.42
C MET A 1 -10.01 5.97 -30.23
N ASN A 2 -10.54 6.68 -29.24
CA ASN A 2 -10.28 8.11 -29.07
C ASN A 2 -9.07 8.30 -28.14
N ARG A 3 -7.85 8.22 -28.68
CA ARG A 3 -6.60 8.28 -27.88
C ARG A 3 -6.53 9.53 -26.99
N ARG A 4 -6.99 10.68 -27.48
CA ARG A 4 -7.05 11.93 -26.69
C ARG A 4 -7.95 11.79 -25.46
N ALA A 5 -9.14 11.20 -25.62
CA ALA A 5 -10.06 10.99 -24.51
C ALA A 5 -9.48 10.01 -23.48
N LEU A 6 -8.82 8.94 -23.92
CA LEU A 6 -8.15 7.99 -23.04
C LEU A 6 -6.99 8.64 -22.26
N THR A 7 -6.18 9.47 -22.92
CA THR A 7 -5.10 10.21 -22.26
C THR A 7 -5.64 11.22 -21.25
N ILE A 8 -6.68 11.98 -21.59
CA ILE A 8 -7.32 12.91 -20.66
C ILE A 8 -7.90 12.14 -19.46
N PHE A 9 -8.60 11.04 -19.71
CA PHE A 9 -9.13 10.18 -18.67
C PHE A 9 -8.03 9.69 -17.71
N SER A 10 -6.93 9.14 -18.24
CA SER A 10 -5.80 8.70 -17.41
C SER A 10 -5.15 9.85 -16.66
N ALA A 11 -5.00 11.03 -17.27
CA ALA A 11 -4.44 12.20 -16.61
C ALA A 11 -5.33 12.67 -15.45
N VAL A 12 -6.66 12.65 -15.61
CA VAL A 12 -7.61 12.97 -14.54
C VAL A 12 -7.53 11.94 -13.41
N VAL A 13 -7.47 10.64 -13.73
CA VAL A 13 -7.36 9.59 -12.70
C VAL A 13 -6.04 9.68 -11.94
N VAL A 14 -4.91 9.83 -12.65
CA VAL A 14 -3.59 10.01 -12.01
C VAL A 14 -3.57 11.29 -11.16
N GLY A 15 -4.16 12.39 -11.65
CA GLY A 15 -4.32 13.62 -10.88
C GLY A 15 -5.12 13.40 -9.59
N ALA A 16 -6.22 12.65 -9.66
CA ALA A 16 -7.02 12.30 -8.49
C ALA A 16 -6.25 11.42 -7.49
N MET A 17 -5.48 10.43 -7.96
CA MET A 17 -4.61 9.61 -7.12
C MET A 17 -3.54 10.48 -6.43
N LEU A 18 -2.88 11.38 -7.16
CA LEU A 18 -1.88 12.28 -6.57
C LEU A 18 -2.49 13.23 -5.54
N LEU A 19 -3.71 13.71 -5.77
CA LEU A 19 -4.45 14.51 -4.79
C LEU A 19 -4.81 13.69 -3.54
N LEU A 20 -5.20 12.42 -3.72
CA LEU A 20 -5.45 11.50 -2.62
C LEU A 20 -4.18 11.26 -1.79
N SER A 21 -3.05 10.98 -2.45
CA SER A 21 -1.74 10.81 -1.82
C SER A 21 -1.29 12.08 -1.09
N ALA A 22 -1.49 13.26 -1.70
CA ALA A 22 -1.16 14.54 -1.08
C ALA A 22 -2.03 14.82 0.16
N TRP A 23 -3.33 14.50 0.11
CA TRP A 23 -4.23 14.60 1.25
C TRP A 23 -3.82 13.63 2.37
N ALA A 24 -3.57 12.36 2.04
CA ALA A 24 -3.11 11.35 3.00
C ALA A 24 -1.76 11.72 3.63
N TRP A 25 -0.90 12.43 2.89
CA TRP A 25 0.39 12.91 3.40
C TRP A 25 0.26 13.77 4.65
N PHE A 26 -0.79 14.58 4.75
CA PHE A 26 -1.01 15.46 5.91
C PHE A 26 -1.63 14.73 7.10
N GLN A 27 -2.28 13.59 6.85
CA GLN A 27 -2.94 12.79 7.87
C GLN A 27 -1.99 11.77 8.52
N LEU A 28 -1.00 11.28 7.75
CA LEU A 28 -0.06 10.29 8.23
C LEU A 28 1.15 10.94 8.94
N PRO A 29 1.57 10.42 10.10
CA PRO A 29 2.79 10.87 10.76
C PRO A 29 4.03 10.59 9.89
N ALA A 30 5.16 11.24 10.20
CA ALA A 30 6.37 11.15 9.36
C ALA A 30 6.99 9.74 9.35
N ASP A 31 6.79 8.98 10.42
CA ASP A 31 7.24 7.60 10.62
C ASP A 31 6.20 6.55 10.19
N ALA A 32 5.11 6.97 9.55
CA ALA A 32 4.06 6.07 9.09
C ALA A 32 4.60 5.02 8.10
N ARG A 33 4.16 3.78 8.30
CA ARG A 33 4.43 2.65 7.42
C ARG A 33 3.18 2.34 6.60
N VAL A 34 3.32 2.36 5.28
CA VAL A 34 2.23 2.12 4.35
C VAL A 34 2.34 0.69 3.81
N PRO A 35 1.26 -0.10 3.83
CA PRO A 35 1.27 -1.44 3.26
C PRO A 35 1.43 -1.37 1.73
N ILE A 36 2.35 -2.16 1.19
CA ILE A 36 2.63 -2.23 -0.26
C ILE A 36 2.51 -3.63 -0.83
N HIS A 37 2.43 -4.66 0.02
CA HIS A 37 2.27 -6.04 -0.38
C HIS A 37 1.36 -6.76 0.61
N TRP A 38 0.53 -7.64 0.06
CA TRP A 38 -0.40 -8.49 0.82
C TRP A 38 -0.14 -9.95 0.43
N GLY A 39 -0.07 -10.81 1.43
CA GLY A 39 -0.02 -12.25 1.27
C GLY A 39 -1.32 -12.82 0.70
N PRO A 40 -1.31 -14.09 0.26
CA PRO A 40 -2.49 -14.77 -0.28
C PRO A 40 -3.62 -14.96 0.75
N ASP A 41 -3.30 -14.81 2.03
CA ASP A 41 -4.22 -14.83 3.17
C ASP A 41 -4.85 -13.45 3.46
N GLY A 42 -4.50 -12.43 2.67
CA GLY A 42 -4.96 -11.05 2.84
C GLY A 42 -4.26 -10.28 3.96
N GLN A 43 -3.21 -10.86 4.58
CA GLN A 43 -2.41 -10.17 5.58
C GLN A 43 -1.35 -9.31 4.92
N VAL A 44 -1.03 -8.16 5.54
CA VAL A 44 0.08 -7.32 5.08
C VAL A 44 1.39 -7.95 5.52
N ASP A 45 2.26 -8.27 4.56
CA ASP A 45 3.61 -8.80 4.80
C ASP A 45 4.72 -7.86 4.29
N GLY A 46 4.36 -6.79 3.57
CA GLY A 46 5.29 -5.79 3.05
C GLY A 46 4.86 -4.36 3.34
N TYR A 47 5.78 -3.58 3.90
CA TYR A 47 5.56 -2.17 4.23
C TYR A 47 6.68 -1.29 3.67
N ALA A 48 6.31 -0.12 3.15
CA ALA A 48 7.24 0.93 2.78
C ALA A 48 7.13 2.14 3.71
N ASP A 49 8.08 3.07 3.62
CA ASP A 49 7.93 4.39 4.20
C ASP A 49 6.82 5.17 3.47
N LYS A 50 6.37 6.25 4.10
CA LYS A 50 5.32 7.13 3.61
C LYS A 50 5.56 7.68 2.20
N THR A 51 6.81 7.97 1.81
CA THR A 51 7.10 8.50 0.47
C THR A 51 6.79 7.46 -0.60
N ILE A 52 7.34 6.26 -0.44
CA ILE A 52 7.21 5.18 -1.40
C ILE A 52 5.77 4.67 -1.40
N GLY A 53 5.20 4.42 -0.23
CA GLY A 53 3.86 3.85 -0.13
C GLY A 53 2.75 4.69 -0.77
N LEU A 54 2.84 6.02 -0.68
CA LEU A 54 1.83 6.92 -1.25
C LEU A 54 2.07 7.26 -2.73
N LEU A 55 3.31 7.17 -3.22
CA LEU A 55 3.64 7.56 -4.60
C LEU A 55 3.85 6.37 -5.56
N LEU A 56 4.05 5.17 -5.04
CA LEU A 56 4.32 3.98 -5.86
C LEU A 56 3.20 3.72 -6.88
N LEU A 57 1.95 3.65 -6.44
CA LEU A 57 0.81 3.35 -7.32
C LEU A 57 0.45 4.49 -8.28
N PRO A 58 0.42 5.77 -7.87
CA PRO A 58 0.20 6.88 -8.81
C PRO A 58 1.28 6.93 -9.90
N LEU A 59 2.55 6.75 -9.55
CA LEU A 59 3.67 6.76 -10.52
C LEU A 59 3.64 5.53 -11.42
N THR A 60 3.33 4.35 -10.88
CA THR A 60 3.16 3.12 -11.68
C THR A 60 2.02 3.29 -12.67
N THR A 61 0.88 3.87 -12.25
CA THR A 61 -0.26 4.14 -13.12
C THR A 61 0.08 5.12 -14.23
N LEU A 62 0.85 6.17 -13.92
CA LEU A 62 1.37 7.10 -14.92
C LEU A 62 2.27 6.37 -15.94
N GLY A 63 3.19 5.52 -15.47
CA GLY A 63 4.07 4.72 -16.32
C GLY A 63 3.31 3.75 -17.23
N VAL A 64 2.31 3.05 -16.68
CA VAL A 64 1.43 2.14 -17.43
C VAL A 64 0.59 2.91 -18.46
N ALA A 65 0.01 4.05 -18.09
CA ALA A 65 -0.74 4.88 -19.04
C ALA A 65 0.15 5.41 -20.17
N ALA A 66 1.39 5.81 -19.86
CA ALA A 66 2.38 6.21 -20.87
C ALA A 66 2.75 5.03 -21.79
N LEU A 67 2.97 3.84 -21.23
CA LEU A 67 3.25 2.63 -22.00
C LEU A 67 2.10 2.28 -22.96
N LEU A 68 0.86 2.27 -22.45
CA LEU A 68 -0.35 2.05 -23.25
C LEU A 68 -0.55 3.12 -24.32
N TRP A 69 -0.05 4.33 -24.10
CA TRP A 69 -0.02 5.36 -25.12
C TRP A 69 1.02 5.09 -26.21
N VAL A 70 2.21 4.59 -25.86
CA VAL A 70 3.32 4.33 -26.79
C VAL A 70 3.10 3.07 -27.65
N ILE A 71 2.57 1.98 -27.09
CA ILE A 71 2.34 0.70 -27.79
C ILE A 71 1.72 0.84 -29.20
N PRO A 72 0.59 1.55 -29.40
CA PRO A 72 -0.03 1.67 -30.72
C PRO A 72 0.80 2.45 -31.75
N VAL A 73 1.85 3.17 -31.31
CA VAL A 73 2.78 3.88 -32.20
C VAL A 73 3.88 2.96 -32.69
N ILE A 74 4.40 2.10 -31.79
CA ILE A 74 5.51 1.19 -32.10
C ILE A 74 5.04 0.02 -32.98
N GLU A 75 3.81 -0.45 -32.80
CA GLU A 75 3.36 -1.67 -33.47
C GLU A 75 3.13 -1.47 -34.99
N PRO A 76 3.91 -2.13 -35.88
CA PRO A 76 3.79 -2.00 -37.33
C PRO A 76 2.50 -2.59 -37.90
N ARG A 77 1.83 -3.55 -37.25
CA ARG A 77 0.54 -4.10 -37.71
C ARG A 77 -0.67 -3.26 -37.30
N ARG A 78 -0.64 -1.97 -37.64
CA ARG A 78 -1.72 -1.00 -37.32
C ARG A 78 -3.10 -1.41 -37.86
N ALA A 79 -3.15 -2.16 -38.96
CA ALA A 79 -4.39 -2.61 -39.60
C ALA A 79 -5.29 -3.51 -38.71
N ASN A 80 -4.72 -4.26 -37.76
CA ASN A 80 -5.51 -5.07 -36.82
C ASN A 80 -6.01 -4.26 -35.60
N PHE A 81 -5.34 -3.16 -35.26
CA PHE A 81 -5.76 -2.28 -34.16
C PHE A 81 -7.00 -1.45 -34.51
N GLU A 82 -7.26 -1.18 -35.79
CA GLU A 82 -8.48 -0.46 -36.18
C GLU A 82 -9.75 -1.27 -35.89
N LYS A 83 -9.70 -2.61 -36.05
CA LYS A 83 -10.80 -3.50 -35.67
C LYS A 83 -10.90 -3.75 -34.15
N SER A 84 -9.76 -3.78 -33.44
CA SER A 84 -9.70 -4.08 -32.00
C SER A 84 -9.57 -2.86 -31.09
N GLY A 85 -9.60 -1.63 -31.63
CA GLY A 85 -9.33 -0.41 -30.86
C GLY A 85 -10.33 -0.16 -29.73
N LYS A 86 -11.54 -0.73 -29.81
CA LYS A 86 -12.52 -0.70 -28.71
C LYS A 86 -12.11 -1.61 -27.55
N ALA A 87 -11.61 -2.82 -27.84
CA ALA A 87 -11.10 -3.74 -26.83
C ALA A 87 -9.84 -3.18 -26.15
N TYR A 88 -8.92 -2.59 -26.92
CA TYR A 88 -7.74 -1.94 -26.35
C TYR A 88 -8.10 -0.77 -25.44
N GLY A 89 -9.03 0.09 -25.86
CA GLY A 89 -9.52 1.18 -25.01
C GLY A 89 -10.19 0.68 -23.73
N ALA A 90 -10.95 -0.41 -23.79
CA ALA A 90 -11.54 -1.04 -22.61
C ALA A 90 -10.47 -1.59 -21.65
N ILE A 91 -9.45 -2.27 -22.17
CA ILE A 91 -8.30 -2.75 -21.37
C ILE A 91 -7.58 -1.57 -20.71
N TRP A 92 -7.33 -0.49 -21.45
CA TRP A 92 -6.69 0.70 -20.89
C TRP A 92 -7.49 1.25 -19.71
N VAL A 93 -8.79 1.50 -19.90
CA VAL A 93 -9.67 2.02 -18.84
C VAL A 93 -9.70 1.06 -17.65
N ALA A 94 -9.86 -0.24 -17.90
CA ALA A 94 -9.90 -1.25 -16.85
C ALA A 94 -8.60 -1.30 -16.03
N VAL A 95 -7.43 -1.28 -16.67
CA VAL A 95 -6.13 -1.30 -15.99
C VAL A 95 -5.93 -0.04 -15.15
N VAL A 96 -6.23 1.14 -15.70
CA VAL A 96 -6.09 2.40 -14.97
C VAL A 96 -7.03 2.46 -13.76
N LEU A 97 -8.29 2.05 -13.91
CA LEU A 97 -9.25 2.00 -12.81
C LEU A 97 -8.87 0.95 -11.77
N MET A 98 -8.37 -0.22 -12.18
CA MET A 98 -7.89 -1.25 -11.27
C MET A 98 -6.76 -0.71 -10.40
N LEU A 99 -5.75 -0.07 -11.01
CA LEU A 99 -4.64 0.52 -10.25
C LEU A 99 -5.10 1.65 -9.32
N ALA A 100 -6.03 2.49 -9.76
CA ALA A 100 -6.63 3.52 -8.91
C ALA A 100 -7.42 2.93 -7.72
N ALA A 101 -8.13 1.83 -7.93
CA ALA A 101 -8.83 1.14 -6.85
C ALA A 101 -7.85 0.56 -5.82
N ILE A 102 -6.74 -0.04 -6.27
CA ILE A 102 -5.68 -0.55 -5.38
C ILE A 102 -5.04 0.61 -4.60
N ASP A 103 -4.83 1.77 -5.21
CA ASP A 103 -4.30 2.97 -4.55
C ASP A 103 -5.22 3.46 -3.43
N VAL A 104 -6.53 3.53 -3.70
CA VAL A 104 -7.52 3.87 -2.68
C VAL A 104 -7.49 2.88 -1.51
N VAL A 105 -7.40 1.58 -1.80
CA VAL A 105 -7.32 0.53 -0.76
C VAL A 105 -6.04 0.65 0.06
N ALA A 106 -4.90 0.90 -0.58
CA ALA A 106 -3.62 1.07 0.11
C ALA A 106 -3.61 2.31 1.02
N VAL A 107 -4.12 3.44 0.52
CA VAL A 107 -4.26 4.68 1.30
C VAL A 107 -5.24 4.49 2.46
N ALA A 108 -6.38 3.85 2.23
CA ALA A 108 -7.36 3.55 3.28
C ALA A 108 -6.76 2.65 4.37
N ALA A 109 -6.03 1.60 4.00
CA ALA A 109 -5.34 0.73 4.93
C ALA A 109 -4.29 1.48 5.76
N ALA A 110 -3.56 2.42 5.14
CA ALA A 110 -2.57 3.24 5.83
C ALA A 110 -3.19 4.24 6.82
N LEU A 111 -4.43 4.68 6.58
CA LEU A 111 -5.19 5.58 7.47
C LEU A 111 -5.91 4.85 8.62
N GLY A 112 -5.80 3.53 8.71
CA GLY A 112 -6.47 2.72 9.73
C GLY A 112 -7.81 2.10 9.29
N GLY A 113 -8.11 2.12 7.99
CA GLY A 113 -9.23 1.35 7.41
C GLY A 113 -8.89 -0.14 7.36
N THR A 114 -9.45 -0.93 8.28
CA THR A 114 -9.55 -2.41 8.23
C THR A 114 -8.28 -3.15 7.81
N GLY A 115 -7.10 -2.73 8.28
CA GLY A 115 -5.87 -3.51 8.27
C GLY A 115 -5.33 -3.62 9.70
N PRO A 116 -4.58 -4.67 10.08
CA PRO A 116 -4.05 -4.81 11.43
C PRO A 116 -3.20 -3.57 11.73
N THR A 117 -3.70 -2.72 12.61
CA THR A 117 -2.94 -1.59 13.13
C THR A 117 -1.78 -2.20 13.90
N VAL A 118 -0.56 -2.05 13.38
CA VAL A 118 0.63 -2.22 14.22
C VAL A 118 0.53 -1.09 15.21
N SER A 119 0.05 -1.41 16.41
CA SER A 119 -0.14 -0.42 17.45
C SER A 119 1.20 0.25 17.73
N ALA A 120 1.15 1.56 17.96
CA ALA A 120 2.31 2.38 18.35
C ALA A 120 3.07 1.81 19.57
N ASP A 121 2.44 0.86 20.28
CA ASP A 121 2.97 0.07 21.38
C ASP A 121 4.21 -0.76 20.99
N ALA A 122 4.34 -1.19 19.73
CA ALA A 122 5.53 -1.91 19.26
C ALA A 122 6.80 -1.04 19.29
N CYS A 123 6.65 0.29 19.32
CA CYS A 123 7.76 1.25 19.44
C CYS A 123 7.86 1.88 20.84
N SER A 124 7.16 1.34 21.85
CA SER A 124 7.30 1.76 23.25
C SER A 124 8.45 1.05 23.98
N TRP A 125 9.04 0.00 23.39
CA TRP A 125 10.08 -0.83 24.02
C TRP A 125 11.51 -0.28 23.91
N SER A 126 11.71 1.04 23.74
CA SER A 126 13.05 1.65 23.82
C SER A 126 13.16 2.90 24.70
N ARG A 127 12.11 3.25 25.45
CA ARG A 127 12.21 4.31 26.47
C ARG A 127 11.90 3.77 27.87
N GLY A 128 12.98 3.35 28.54
CA GLY A 128 13.05 3.29 30.00
C GLY A 128 13.16 1.90 30.60
N SER A 129 14.40 1.42 30.79
CA SER A 129 14.74 0.62 31.98
C SER A 129 16.24 0.71 32.24
N SER A 130 16.63 1.76 32.96
CA SER A 130 17.80 1.69 33.83
C SER A 130 17.49 0.68 34.95
N SER A 131 17.85 -0.59 34.76
CA SER A 131 18.34 -1.49 35.84
C SER A 131 18.27 -2.96 35.41
N SER A 132 19.44 -3.62 35.54
CA SER A 132 19.62 -5.03 35.91
C SER A 132 19.05 -6.13 35.01
N SER A 133 19.97 -6.67 34.21
CA SER A 133 20.45 -8.05 34.26
C SER A 133 19.53 -9.25 33.96
N SER A 134 20.17 -10.20 33.25
CA SER A 134 19.91 -11.63 33.13
C SER A 134 18.78 -12.11 32.20
N ALA A 135 19.19 -12.40 30.97
CA ALA A 135 19.15 -13.72 30.34
C ALA A 135 17.86 -14.57 30.53
N CYS A 136 17.09 -14.69 29.45
CA CYS A 136 16.23 -15.84 29.21
C CYS A 136 16.45 -16.35 27.78
N SER A 137 17.30 -17.37 27.64
CA SER A 137 17.48 -18.17 26.44
C SER A 137 17.17 -19.63 26.78
N GLY A 138 16.12 -20.19 26.21
CA GLY A 138 15.94 -21.64 26.13
C GLY A 138 14.60 -22.18 26.62
N PRO A 139 14.15 -23.33 26.08
CA PRO A 139 12.75 -23.62 25.90
C PRO A 139 12.31 -24.80 26.77
N HIS A 140 11.93 -24.60 28.02
CA HIS A 140 11.15 -25.62 28.75
C HIS A 140 10.56 -25.09 30.06
N ARG A 141 9.28 -25.46 30.26
CA ARG A 141 8.45 -25.49 31.49
C ARG A 141 7.70 -24.20 31.81
N ARG A 142 6.37 -24.19 31.67
CA ARG A 142 5.32 -24.85 32.48
C ARG A 142 5.22 -24.23 33.88
N SER A 143 4.04 -23.63 34.12
CA SER A 143 3.37 -23.49 35.41
C SER A 143 3.85 -22.37 36.34
N CYS A 144 3.28 -21.17 36.20
CA CYS A 144 3.13 -20.26 37.34
C CYS A 144 1.68 -20.36 37.84
N SER A 145 1.46 -21.28 38.77
CA SER A 145 0.31 -21.25 39.67
C SER A 145 0.49 -20.10 40.65
N SER A 146 -0.47 -19.19 40.71
CA SER A 146 -0.55 -18.13 41.71
C SER A 146 -0.78 -18.74 43.10
N SER A 147 0.20 -18.64 43.99
CA SER A 147 0.00 -18.85 45.43
C SER A 147 0.24 -17.52 46.14
N SER A 148 -0.86 -16.88 46.51
CA SER A 148 -0.88 -15.72 47.40
C SER A 148 -0.61 -16.19 48.82
N SER A 149 0.47 -15.70 49.44
CA SER A 149 0.67 -15.76 50.88
C SER A 149 1.58 -14.61 51.33
N GLU A 150 0.99 -13.48 51.68
CA GLU A 150 1.63 -12.48 52.53
C GLU A 150 0.71 -12.23 53.72
N GLY A 151 1.17 -12.72 54.87
CA GLY A 151 0.64 -12.39 56.18
C GLY A 151 1.72 -11.72 57.00
N SER A 152 1.26 -10.79 57.84
CA SER A 152 1.86 -10.27 59.07
C SER A 152 3.08 -9.35 58.99
N SER A 153 2.84 -8.08 59.32
CA SER A 153 3.39 -7.43 60.52
C SER A 153 2.36 -6.47 61.10
#